data_AF-A0A823IZP6-F1
#
_entry.id   AF-A0A823IZP6-F1
#
_cell.length_a   1.000
_cell.length_b   1.000
_cell.length_c   1.000
_cell.angle_alpha   90.00
_cell.angle_beta   90.00
_cell.angle_gamma   90.00
#
_symmetry.space_group_name_H-M   'P 1'
#
loop_
_entity.id
_entity.type
_entity.pdbx_description
1 polymer ?
#
loop_
_entity_poly.entity_id
_entity_poly.type
_entity_poly.pdbx_seq_one_letter_code
_entity_poly.pdbx_strand_id
1 'polypeptide(L)'
;MSIQGFEEFESNLEKLAMKNKLAANQALRHASFIFEEILQRKTPIGEGIPAGHELATYKELAKSIVKTGLKKDRDEGSLVDIGFNKSQGWRAHFPDSGTMNQTAQHFIEAARKEARPKIIAIFEAEIRKGL
;
A
#
# COMPACT_ATOMS: atom_id res chain seq x y z
N MET A 1 19.61 -23.64 41.81
CA MET A 1 19.46 -24.08 40.41
C MET A 1 18.11 -23.60 39.88
N SER A 2 17.98 -22.33 39.55
CA SER A 2 16.79 -21.77 38.90
C SER A 2 17.17 -20.38 38.40
N ILE A 3 17.33 -20.20 37.09
CA ILE A 3 17.30 -18.91 36.36
C ILE A 3 17.41 -19.18 34.83
N GLN A 4 18.11 -20.24 34.39
CA GLN A 4 18.33 -20.52 32.96
C GLN A 4 17.03 -20.71 32.14
N GLY A 5 16.04 -21.44 32.65
CA GLY A 5 14.80 -21.70 31.89
C GLY A 5 13.90 -20.47 31.69
N PHE A 6 14.00 -19.47 32.58
CA PHE A 6 13.19 -18.25 32.48
C PHE A 6 13.79 -17.28 31.46
N GLU A 7 15.12 -17.12 31.47
CA GLU A 7 15.85 -16.34 30.46
C GLU A 7 15.71 -16.96 29.06
N GLU A 8 15.73 -18.30 28.95
CA GLU A 8 15.48 -18.99 27.69
C GLU A 8 14.06 -18.74 27.15
N PHE A 9 13.06 -18.76 28.05
CA PHE A 9 11.67 -18.47 27.72
C PHE A 9 11.46 -17.03 27.26
N GLU A 10 12.06 -16.05 27.96
CA GLU A 10 12.04 -14.65 27.55
C GLU A 10 12.70 -14.46 26.19
N SER A 11 13.87 -15.07 25.93
CA SER A 11 14.53 -14.97 24.62
C SER A 11 13.68 -15.57 23.50
N ASN A 12 12.93 -16.63 23.78
CA ASN A 12 12.06 -17.29 22.80
C ASN A 12 10.81 -16.44 22.52
N LEU A 13 10.24 -15.80 23.54
CA LEU A 13 9.16 -14.81 23.37
C LEU A 13 9.63 -13.60 22.57
N GLU A 14 10.82 -13.07 22.84
CA GLU A 14 11.40 -11.97 22.06
C GLU A 14 11.63 -12.38 20.61
N LYS A 15 12.17 -13.58 20.36
CA LYS A 15 12.34 -14.13 19.00
C LYS A 15 11.01 -14.29 18.28
N LEU A 16 9.96 -14.75 18.96
CA LEU A 16 8.60 -14.85 18.39
C LEU A 16 8.03 -13.47 18.08
N ALA A 17 8.17 -12.50 18.99
CA ALA A 17 7.74 -11.12 18.76
C ALA A 17 8.50 -10.49 17.57
N MET A 18 9.80 -10.75 17.45
CA MET A 18 10.64 -10.28 16.35
C MET A 18 10.28 -10.96 15.02
N LYS A 19 10.06 -12.28 15.01
CA LYS A 19 9.60 -13.01 13.83
C LYS A 19 8.24 -12.51 13.34
N ASN A 20 7.30 -12.27 14.26
CA ASN A 20 6.01 -11.67 13.92
C ASN A 20 6.15 -10.28 13.31
N LYS A 21 7.05 -9.43 13.81
CA LYS A 21 7.34 -8.12 13.20
C LYS A 21 7.96 -8.24 11.80
N LEU A 22 8.90 -9.17 11.61
CA LEU A 22 9.51 -9.40 10.31
C LEU A 22 8.50 -9.95 9.28
N ALA A 23 7.68 -10.90 9.70
CA ALA A 23 6.58 -11.46 8.90
C ALA A 23 5.56 -10.37 8.52
N ALA A 24 5.15 -9.53 9.47
CA ALA A 24 4.26 -8.40 9.20
C ALA A 24 4.87 -7.40 8.20
N ASN A 25 6.17 -7.11 8.32
CA ASN A 25 6.86 -6.21 7.39
C ASN A 25 6.99 -6.81 5.98
N GLN A 26 7.19 -8.12 5.88
CA GLN A 26 7.18 -8.83 4.59
C GLN A 26 5.79 -8.83 3.97
N ALA A 27 4.76 -9.11 4.77
CA ALA A 27 3.36 -9.03 4.34
C ALA A 27 3.00 -7.63 3.82
N LEU A 28 3.41 -6.56 4.52
CA LEU A 28 3.22 -5.17 4.08
C LEU A 28 3.90 -4.88 2.73
N ARG A 29 5.14 -5.36 2.55
CA ARG A 29 5.85 -5.21 1.28
C ARG A 29 5.10 -5.92 0.16
N HIS A 30 4.74 -7.19 0.34
CA HIS A 30 4.01 -7.97 -0.67
C HIS A 30 2.64 -7.36 -0.99
N ALA A 31 1.88 -6.98 0.04
CA ALA A 31 0.62 -6.28 -0.09
C ALA A 31 0.77 -4.97 -0.87
N SER A 32 1.85 -4.23 -0.66
CA SER A 32 2.10 -2.97 -1.37
C SER A 32 2.26 -3.15 -2.88
N PHE A 33 2.94 -4.20 -3.33
CA PHE A 33 3.11 -4.49 -4.75
C PHE A 33 1.77 -4.85 -5.41
N ILE A 34 0.97 -5.66 -4.73
CA ILE A 34 -0.35 -6.07 -5.24
C ILE A 34 -1.31 -4.89 -5.30
N PHE A 35 -1.31 -4.02 -4.28
CA PHE A 35 -2.17 -2.84 -4.29
C PHE A 35 -1.75 -1.84 -5.37
N GLU A 36 -0.44 -1.64 -5.58
CA GLU A 36 0.09 -0.82 -6.65
C GLU A 36 -0.37 -1.32 -8.04
N GLU A 37 -0.27 -2.63 -8.29
CA GLU A 37 -0.72 -3.23 -9.56
C GLU A 37 -2.22 -3.06 -9.78
N ILE A 38 -3.03 -3.30 -8.74
CA ILE A 38 -4.49 -3.14 -8.81
C ILE A 38 -4.85 -1.67 -9.05
N LEU A 39 -4.19 -0.75 -8.36
CA LEU A 39 -4.42 0.68 -8.52
C LEU A 39 -4.02 1.14 -9.93
N GLN A 40 -2.88 0.69 -10.45
CA GLN A 40 -2.45 0.98 -11.83
C GLN A 40 -3.48 0.52 -12.86
N ARG A 41 -3.99 -0.72 -12.72
CA ARG A 41 -4.96 -1.30 -13.66
C ARG A 41 -6.34 -0.63 -13.58
N LYS A 42 -6.76 -0.22 -12.38
CA LYS A 42 -8.05 0.45 -12.17
C LYS A 42 -8.00 1.94 -12.48
N THR A 43 -6.81 2.54 -12.49
CA THR A 43 -6.65 3.96 -12.82
C THR A 43 -7.14 4.20 -14.24
N PRO A 44 -8.07 5.15 -14.45
CA PRO A 44 -8.60 5.44 -15.77
C PRO A 44 -7.51 5.86 -16.74
N ILE A 45 -7.55 5.28 -17.94
CA ILE A 45 -6.71 5.68 -19.05
C ILE A 45 -7.37 6.89 -19.69
N GLY A 46 -6.73 8.04 -19.55
CA GLY A 46 -7.10 9.24 -20.29
C GLY A 46 -5.90 9.72 -21.08
N GLU A 47 -6.13 10.17 -22.30
CA GLU A 47 -5.33 11.25 -22.89
C GLU A 47 -5.69 12.50 -22.09
N GLY A 48 -5.05 12.67 -20.93
CA GLY A 48 -5.30 13.79 -20.06
C GLY A 48 -5.11 15.07 -20.84
N ILE A 49 -6.09 15.97 -20.74
CA ILE A 49 -5.94 17.34 -21.19
C ILE A 49 -4.70 17.88 -20.47
N PRO A 50 -3.62 18.22 -21.18
CA PRO A 50 -2.43 18.73 -20.54
C PRO A 50 -2.79 20.06 -19.88
N ALA A 51 -2.80 20.09 -18.56
CA ALA A 51 -3.14 21.29 -17.81
C ALA A 51 -1.90 22.21 -17.77
N GLY A 52 -1.91 23.28 -18.55
CA GLY A 52 -0.94 24.38 -18.44
C GLY A 52 0.52 23.99 -18.76
N HIS A 53 1.45 24.38 -17.87
CA HIS A 53 2.92 24.34 -18.06
C HIS A 53 3.54 22.94 -18.23
N GLU A 54 2.77 21.87 -18.19
CA GLU A 54 3.27 20.48 -18.21
C GLU A 54 2.95 19.71 -19.50
N LEU A 55 2.66 20.40 -20.61
CA LEU A 55 2.50 19.77 -21.94
C LEU A 55 3.67 18.83 -22.30
N ALA A 56 4.90 19.21 -21.94
CA ALA A 56 6.11 18.45 -22.25
C ALA A 56 6.39 17.29 -21.27
N THR A 57 5.80 17.31 -20.07
CA THR A 57 6.06 16.35 -18.99
C THR A 57 4.90 15.40 -18.76
N TYR A 58 3.95 15.39 -19.71
CA TYR A 58 2.73 14.60 -19.64
C TYR A 58 3.05 13.10 -19.48
N LYS A 59 2.52 12.51 -18.40
CA LYS A 59 2.53 11.06 -18.17
C LYS A 59 1.12 10.60 -17.80
N GLU A 60 0.83 9.36 -18.16
CA GLU A 60 -0.37 8.65 -17.72
C GLU A 60 -0.47 8.68 -16.19
N LEU A 61 -1.69 8.84 -15.68
CA LEU A 61 -1.94 8.88 -14.25
C LEU A 61 -1.54 7.56 -13.57
N ALA A 62 -1.72 6.42 -14.23
CA ALA A 62 -1.27 5.12 -13.72
C ALA A 62 0.24 5.09 -13.49
N LYS A 63 1.04 5.80 -14.32
CA LYS A 63 2.50 5.86 -14.19
C LYS A 63 2.98 6.84 -13.12
N SER A 64 2.09 7.62 -12.52
CA SER A 64 2.42 8.53 -11.40
C SER A 64 2.20 7.89 -10.03
N ILE A 65 1.75 6.62 -9.99
CA ILE A 65 1.61 5.87 -8.75
C ILE A 65 3.00 5.63 -8.16
N VAL A 66 3.11 5.93 -6.87
CA VAL A 66 4.32 5.78 -6.07
C VAL A 66 3.93 5.13 -4.76
N LYS A 67 4.88 4.38 -4.20
CA LYS A 67 4.80 3.84 -2.85
C LYS A 67 5.93 4.39 -2.01
N THR A 68 5.66 4.60 -0.73
CA THR A 68 6.71 4.96 0.23
C THR A 68 7.47 3.71 0.69
N GLY A 69 8.64 3.92 1.29
CA GLY A 69 9.30 2.85 2.03
C GLY A 69 8.51 2.46 3.27
N LEU A 70 8.95 1.38 3.94
CA LEU A 70 8.36 0.98 5.21
C LEU A 70 8.59 2.07 6.25
N LYS A 71 7.53 2.75 6.67
CA LYS A 71 7.56 3.78 7.72
C LYS A 71 7.13 3.16 9.04
N LYS A 72 7.70 3.63 10.15
CA LYS A 72 7.14 3.36 11.47
C LYS A 72 6.05 4.37 11.75
N ASP A 73 4.86 3.89 12.09
CA ASP A 73 3.85 4.72 12.71
C ASP A 73 4.17 4.93 14.19
N ARG A 74 3.71 6.04 14.76
CA ARG A 74 3.95 6.34 16.18
C ARG A 74 3.26 5.34 17.10
N ASP A 75 2.10 4.82 16.70
CA ASP A 75 1.24 3.99 17.55
C ASP A 75 0.83 2.63 16.95
N GLU A 76 0.88 2.44 15.61
CA GLU A 76 0.25 1.29 14.92
C GLU A 76 1.22 0.32 14.20
N GLY A 77 2.52 0.43 14.45
CA GLY A 77 3.51 -0.48 13.87
C GLY A 77 4.13 0.04 12.58
N SER A 78 4.15 -0.75 11.51
CA SER A 78 4.77 -0.37 10.23
C SER A 78 3.70 -0.11 9.17
N LEU A 79 3.89 0.92 8.34
CA LEU A 79 2.96 1.32 7.29
C LEU A 79 3.68 1.56 5.96
N VAL A 80 2.94 1.41 4.87
CA VAL A 80 3.39 1.76 3.51
C VAL A 80 2.28 2.58 2.86
N ASP A 81 2.61 3.80 2.46
CA ASP A 81 1.67 4.67 1.74
C ASP A 81 1.77 4.37 0.25
N ILE A 82 0.63 4.24 -0.41
CA ILE A 82 0.54 4.01 -1.86
C ILE A 82 -0.48 4.97 -2.43
N GLY A 83 -0.09 5.69 -3.47
CA GLY A 83 -0.95 6.68 -4.09
C GLY A 83 -0.24 7.38 -5.24
N PHE A 84 -0.75 8.53 -5.63
CA PHE A 84 -0.17 9.29 -6.73
C PHE A 84 0.91 10.25 -6.24
N ASN A 85 1.89 10.53 -7.08
CA ASN A 85 2.95 11.49 -6.78
C ASN A 85 2.40 12.91 -6.60
N LYS A 86 3.18 13.78 -5.94
CA LYS A 86 2.73 15.15 -5.62
C LYS A 86 2.45 16.01 -6.86
N SER A 87 3.15 15.80 -7.97
CA SER A 87 3.00 16.63 -9.17
C SER A 87 1.74 16.30 -9.97
N GLN A 88 1.38 15.03 -10.08
CA GLN A 88 0.26 14.57 -10.91
C GLN A 88 -0.94 14.09 -10.08
N GLY A 89 -0.79 13.88 -8.78
CA GLY A 89 -1.81 13.27 -7.94
C GLY A 89 -3.09 14.08 -7.79
N TRP A 90 -3.01 15.41 -7.89
CA TRP A 90 -4.21 16.26 -7.90
C TRP A 90 -5.19 15.90 -9.04
N ARG A 91 -4.66 15.38 -10.16
CA ARG A 91 -5.46 14.96 -11.32
C ARG A 91 -6.32 13.73 -11.05
N ALA A 92 -5.95 12.90 -10.06
CA ALA A 92 -6.72 11.71 -9.71
C ALA A 92 -8.10 12.04 -9.15
N HIS A 93 -8.28 13.21 -8.54
CA HIS A 93 -9.55 13.62 -7.96
C HIS A 93 -10.65 13.85 -8.99
N PHE A 94 -10.34 14.32 -10.20
CA PHE A 94 -11.37 14.58 -11.22
C PHE A 94 -12.07 13.31 -11.72
N PRO A 95 -11.36 12.26 -12.18
CA PRO A 95 -12.02 11.03 -12.58
C PRO A 95 -12.57 10.25 -11.39
N ASP A 96 -11.98 10.38 -10.19
CA ASP A 96 -12.47 9.65 -9.01
C ASP A 96 -13.78 10.23 -8.46
N SER A 97 -13.81 11.55 -8.20
CA SER A 97 -14.97 12.26 -7.62
C SER A 97 -15.96 12.78 -8.67
N GLY A 98 -15.58 12.76 -9.95
CA GLY A 98 -16.37 13.34 -11.03
C GLY A 98 -16.21 14.86 -11.13
N THR A 99 -16.72 15.40 -12.23
CA THR A 99 -16.83 16.83 -12.52
C THR A 99 -18.22 17.12 -13.09
N MET A 100 -18.53 18.38 -13.36
CA MET A 100 -19.79 18.77 -14.01
C MET A 100 -20.03 18.02 -15.33
N ASN A 101 -18.96 17.71 -16.08
CA ASN A 101 -19.03 17.11 -17.42
C ASN A 101 -18.66 15.61 -17.43
N GLN A 102 -18.25 15.02 -16.31
CA GLN A 102 -17.80 13.63 -16.23
C GLN A 102 -18.28 12.99 -14.92
N THR A 103 -18.97 11.86 -15.00
CA THR A 103 -19.43 11.13 -13.81
C THR A 103 -18.26 10.57 -13.00
N ALA A 104 -18.43 10.49 -11.68
CA ALA A 104 -17.47 9.87 -10.78
C ALA A 104 -17.25 8.39 -11.13
N GLN A 105 -15.98 7.96 -11.20
CA GLN A 105 -15.62 6.58 -11.51
C GLN A 105 -15.29 5.76 -10.26
N HIS A 106 -15.03 6.41 -9.12
CA HIS A 106 -14.74 5.77 -7.82
C HIS A 106 -13.67 4.67 -7.92
N PHE A 107 -12.67 4.87 -8.77
CA PHE A 107 -11.70 3.83 -9.10
C PHE A 107 -10.77 3.51 -7.93
N ILE A 108 -10.52 4.48 -7.03
CA ILE A 108 -9.73 4.28 -5.82
C ILE A 108 -10.47 3.34 -4.85
N GLU A 109 -11.79 3.56 -4.68
CA GLU A 109 -12.63 2.69 -3.87
C GLU A 109 -12.73 1.29 -4.47
N ALA A 110 -12.92 1.20 -5.80
CA ALA A 110 -12.94 -0.07 -6.51
C ALA A 110 -11.62 -0.84 -6.35
N ALA A 111 -10.47 -0.16 -6.42
CA ALA A 111 -9.16 -0.76 -6.18
C ALA A 111 -9.03 -1.27 -4.74
N ARG A 112 -9.47 -0.48 -3.74
CA ARG A 112 -9.47 -0.89 -2.33
C ARG A 112 -10.37 -2.11 -2.09
N LYS A 113 -11.56 -2.13 -2.68
CA LYS A 113 -12.51 -3.25 -2.54
C LYS A 113 -11.96 -4.54 -3.12
N GLU A 114 -11.27 -4.46 -4.26
CA GLU A 114 -10.63 -5.62 -4.89
C GLU A 114 -9.38 -6.09 -4.14
N ALA A 115 -8.57 -5.15 -3.64
CA ALA A 115 -7.32 -5.48 -2.97
C ALA A 115 -7.52 -6.02 -1.55
N ARG A 116 -8.55 -5.57 -0.83
CA ARG A 116 -8.81 -5.94 0.56
C ARG A 116 -8.73 -7.46 0.83
N PRO A 117 -9.48 -8.34 0.14
CA PRO A 117 -9.39 -9.78 0.39
C PRO A 117 -8.02 -10.37 0.04
N LYS A 118 -7.35 -9.85 -1.01
CA LYS A 118 -6.01 -10.31 -1.43
C LYS A 118 -4.95 -9.96 -0.39
N ILE A 119 -5.02 -8.74 0.15
CA ILE A 119 -4.11 -8.27 1.20
C ILE A 119 -4.31 -9.10 2.47
N ILE A 120 -5.55 -9.35 2.90
CA ILE A 120 -5.83 -10.18 4.08
C ILE A 120 -5.19 -11.57 3.94
N ALA A 121 -5.37 -12.21 2.77
CA ALA A 121 -4.76 -13.52 2.50
C ALA A 121 -3.22 -13.50 2.56
N ILE A 122 -2.58 -12.42 2.10
CA ILE A 122 -1.12 -12.25 2.19
C ILE A 122 -0.68 -12.16 3.65
N PHE A 123 -1.39 -11.37 4.47
CA PHE A 123 -1.09 -11.26 5.89
C PHE A 123 -1.26 -12.60 6.61
N GLU A 124 -2.33 -13.34 6.35
CA GLU A 124 -2.54 -14.67 6.92
C GLU A 124 -1.42 -15.65 6.53
N ALA A 125 -1.03 -15.67 5.26
CA ALA A 125 0.03 -16.54 4.77
C ALA A 125 1.39 -16.23 5.42
N GLU A 126 1.73 -14.96 5.55
CA GLU A 126 3.04 -14.54 6.06
C GLU A 126 3.14 -14.66 7.58
N ILE A 127 2.05 -14.36 8.31
CA ILE A 127 1.99 -14.62 9.76
C ILE A 127 2.12 -16.12 10.02
N ARG A 128 1.45 -16.98 9.24
CA ARG A 128 1.54 -18.43 9.41
C ARG A 128 2.95 -19.00 9.12
N LYS A 129 3.73 -18.35 8.25
CA LYS A 129 5.15 -18.69 8.04
C LYS A 129 6.07 -18.18 9.16
N GLY A 130 5.64 -17.13 9.85
CA GLY A 130 6.39 -16.49 10.95
C GLY A 130 6.18 -17.13 12.32
N LEU A 131 5.04 -17.79 12.53
CA LEU A 131 4.73 -18.66 13.67
C LEU A 131 5.54 -19.96 13.61
#